data_AF-A0A1E1F454-F1
#
_entry.id   AF-A0A1E1F454-F1
#
_cell.length_a   1.000
_cell.length_b   1.000
_cell.length_c   1.000
_cell.angle_alpha   90.00
_cell.angle_beta   90.00
_cell.angle_gamma   90.00
#
_symmetry.space_group_name_H-M   'P 1'
#
loop_
_entity.id
_entity.type
_entity.pdbx_description
1 polymer ?
#
loop_
_entity_poly.entity_id
_entity_poly.type
_entity_poly.pdbx_seq_one_letter_code
_entity_poly.pdbx_strand_id
1 'polypeptide(L)'
;MVKVSDRRVVSDRFRPFASDKSVGNHRFTFAPARTSADISVLRQLFRQAAKWGYINQSQIPDVDTPRVPPSPRPSYSPGEMTKLLKLAQKRMEDRKVNEEVRRDRTILYAYVTVACCTGMRPTELRNLNWGDLLGYREGLSKRLGDRDIRIRARGKGKSREFIPLEYGLSEFDRLWRMWKANHDDKEPADTDPVFAAPDGRRLTSINKSLNALLEAAGLKEDHRGKKRDAYTGQPRL
;
A
#
# COMPACT_ATOMS: atom_id res chain seq x y z
N MET A 1 35.13 -32.15 -84.62
CA MET A 1 34.96 -30.81 -84.02
C MET A 1 34.23 -31.00 -82.69
N VAL A 2 34.84 -30.77 -81.51
CA VAL A 2 35.14 -29.45 -80.87
C VAL A 2 33.81 -28.77 -80.48
N LYS A 3 33.49 -28.27 -79.28
CA LYS A 3 34.12 -28.02 -77.96
C LYS A 3 32.95 -27.54 -77.05
N VAL A 4 32.86 -27.90 -75.76
CA VAL A 4 33.21 -27.10 -74.56
C VAL A 4 32.25 -25.96 -74.17
N SER A 5 32.03 -25.87 -72.84
CA SER A 5 31.75 -24.67 -72.02
C SER A 5 30.30 -24.15 -71.93
N ASP A 6 29.83 -23.57 -70.83
CA ASP A 6 30.42 -23.29 -69.51
C ASP A 6 29.31 -22.98 -68.47
N ARG A 7 29.67 -23.19 -67.21
CA ARG A 7 29.22 -22.58 -65.94
C ARG A 7 27.98 -21.65 -65.91
N ARG A 8 27.13 -21.90 -64.89
CA ARG A 8 27.14 -21.07 -63.66
C ARG A 8 26.53 -21.75 -62.43
N VAL A 9 27.40 -21.93 -61.43
CA VAL A 9 27.16 -22.11 -59.98
C VAL A 9 26.34 -20.95 -59.41
N VAL A 10 25.46 -21.18 -58.42
CA VAL A 10 25.32 -20.42 -57.14
C VAL A 10 24.35 -21.15 -56.18
N SER A 11 24.91 -21.58 -55.02
CA SER A 11 24.43 -21.56 -53.60
C SER A 11 22.95 -21.86 -53.25
N ASP A 12 22.56 -22.42 -52.10
CA ASP A 12 23.27 -22.77 -50.87
C ASP A 12 22.34 -23.68 -50.02
N ARG A 13 22.93 -24.75 -49.48
CA ARG A 13 22.67 -25.35 -48.15
C ARG A 13 21.26 -25.23 -47.53
N PHE A 14 20.42 -26.25 -47.75
CA PHE A 14 19.45 -26.68 -46.73
C PHE A 14 20.16 -27.62 -45.74
N ARG A 15 20.57 -27.09 -44.58
CA ARG A 15 20.95 -27.90 -43.42
C ARG A 15 19.70 -28.16 -42.57
N PRO A 16 19.47 -29.38 -42.08
CA PRO A 16 18.38 -29.65 -41.15
C PRO A 16 18.62 -28.86 -39.85
N PHE A 17 17.55 -28.28 -39.32
CA PHE A 17 17.55 -27.50 -38.09
C PHE A 17 17.98 -28.42 -36.93
N ALA A 18 19.20 -28.18 -36.44
CA ALA A 18 19.70 -28.85 -35.24
C ALA A 18 18.84 -28.40 -34.04
N SER A 19 18.44 -29.35 -33.21
CA SER A 19 17.79 -29.10 -31.93
C SER A 19 18.77 -28.36 -31.00
N ASP A 20 18.60 -27.04 -30.86
CA ASP A 20 19.30 -26.26 -29.83
C ASP A 20 18.70 -26.58 -28.46
N LYS A 21 19.46 -27.36 -27.68
CA LYS A 21 19.19 -27.65 -26.27
C LYS A 21 19.70 -26.49 -25.42
N SER A 22 18.92 -25.41 -25.30
CA SER A 22 19.17 -24.38 -24.28
C SER A 22 17.94 -23.54 -23.93
N VAL A 23 16.74 -24.12 -23.87
CA VAL A 23 15.61 -23.45 -23.21
C VAL A 23 15.79 -23.58 -21.70
N GLY A 24 16.45 -22.58 -21.11
CA GLY A 24 16.52 -22.40 -19.66
C GLY A 24 15.12 -22.49 -19.06
N ASN A 25 14.94 -23.46 -18.18
CA ASN A 25 13.69 -23.73 -17.48
C ASN A 25 13.42 -22.58 -16.49
N HIS A 26 12.93 -21.44 -16.99
CA HIS A 26 12.34 -20.41 -16.15
C HIS A 26 11.02 -20.95 -15.60
N ARG A 27 11.11 -21.78 -14.56
CA ARG A 27 9.97 -22.04 -13.68
C ARG A 27 9.54 -20.70 -13.09
N PHE A 28 8.51 -20.10 -13.67
CA PHE A 28 7.74 -19.07 -13.00
C PHE A 28 7.09 -19.71 -11.78
N THR A 29 7.80 -19.69 -10.65
CA THR A 29 7.24 -20.06 -9.35
C THR A 29 6.27 -18.96 -8.93
N PHE A 30 5.02 -19.10 -9.33
CA PHE A 30 3.96 -18.23 -8.83
C PHE A 30 3.81 -18.44 -7.31
N ALA A 31 3.74 -17.34 -6.56
CA ALA A 31 3.46 -17.43 -5.14
C ALA A 31 2.11 -18.16 -4.93
N PRO A 32 2.01 -19.10 -3.98
CA PRO A 32 0.86 -20.01 -3.87
C PRO A 32 -0.48 -19.29 -3.64
N ALA A 33 -0.44 -18.08 -3.05
CA ALA A 33 -1.62 -17.22 -2.91
C ALA A 33 -2.14 -16.68 -4.25
N ARG A 34 -1.26 -16.39 -5.22
CA ARG A 34 -1.63 -15.93 -6.56
C ARG A 34 -2.28 -17.07 -7.35
N THR A 35 -1.68 -18.25 -7.33
CA THR A 35 -2.23 -19.46 -7.96
C THR A 35 -3.62 -19.80 -7.42
N SER A 36 -3.84 -19.63 -6.11
CA SER A 36 -5.16 -19.85 -5.49
C SER A 36 -6.23 -18.87 -5.98
N ALA A 37 -5.88 -17.61 -6.24
CA ALA A 37 -6.80 -16.61 -6.78
C ALA A 37 -7.15 -16.92 -8.23
N ASP A 38 -6.16 -17.27 -9.05
CA ASP A 38 -6.36 -17.62 -10.47
C ASP A 38 -7.24 -18.87 -10.61
N ILE A 39 -6.99 -19.90 -9.80
CA ILE A 39 -7.84 -21.11 -9.74
C ILE A 39 -9.27 -20.76 -9.31
N SER A 40 -9.45 -19.85 -8.34
CA SER A 40 -10.78 -19.39 -7.94
C SER A 40 -11.52 -18.69 -9.09
N VAL A 41 -10.83 -17.86 -9.88
CA VAL A 41 -11.42 -17.17 -11.04
C VAL A 41 -11.83 -18.19 -12.10
N LEU A 42 -10.95 -19.13 -12.44
CA LEU A 42 -11.25 -20.19 -13.40
C LEU A 42 -12.43 -21.05 -12.95
N ARG A 43 -12.48 -21.43 -11.66
CA ARG A 43 -13.61 -22.18 -11.09
C ARG A 43 -14.91 -21.39 -11.17
N GLN A 44 -14.88 -20.07 -10.93
CA GLN A 44 -16.06 -19.21 -11.10
C GLN A 44 -16.50 -19.11 -12.56
N LEU A 45 -15.56 -19.00 -13.51
CA LEU A 45 -15.85 -18.98 -14.94
C LEU A 45 -16.55 -20.26 -15.39
N PHE A 46 -16.01 -21.44 -15.05
CA PHE A 46 -16.62 -22.72 -15.43
C PHE A 46 -17.99 -22.91 -14.78
N ARG A 47 -18.18 -22.49 -13.52
CA ARG A 47 -19.50 -22.50 -12.88
C ARG A 47 -20.50 -21.60 -13.61
N GLN A 48 -20.06 -20.43 -14.08
CA GLN A 48 -20.91 -19.52 -14.83
C GLN A 48 -21.24 -20.07 -16.22
N ALA A 49 -20.26 -20.68 -16.91
CA ALA A 49 -20.46 -21.34 -18.20
C ALA A 49 -21.47 -22.50 -18.09
N ALA A 50 -21.39 -23.28 -17.01
CA ALA A 50 -22.37 -24.34 -16.73
C ALA A 50 -23.77 -23.78 -16.49
N LYS A 51 -23.88 -22.67 -15.74
CA LYS A 51 -25.16 -21.97 -15.50
C LYS A 51 -25.80 -21.45 -16.80
N TRP A 52 -24.99 -21.03 -17.77
CA TRP A 52 -25.46 -20.60 -19.09
C TRP A 52 -25.70 -21.76 -20.07
N GLY A 53 -25.43 -23.01 -19.67
CA GLY A 53 -25.63 -24.19 -20.51
C GLY A 53 -24.54 -24.42 -21.57
N TYR A 54 -23.42 -23.68 -21.51
CA TYR A 54 -22.29 -23.92 -22.43
C TYR A 54 -21.55 -25.23 -22.12
N ILE A 55 -21.57 -25.67 -20.86
CA ILE A 55 -20.98 -26.94 -20.41
C ILE A 55 -21.90 -27.62 -19.39
N ASN A 56 -21.76 -28.93 -19.24
CA ASN A 56 -22.42 -29.68 -18.18
C ASN A 56 -21.66 -29.52 -16.85
N GLN A 57 -22.38 -29.66 -15.73
CA GLN A 57 -21.79 -29.51 -14.40
C GLN A 57 -20.72 -30.58 -14.09
N SER A 58 -20.81 -31.74 -14.75
CA SER A 58 -19.80 -32.82 -14.70
C SER A 58 -18.48 -32.47 -15.39
N GLN A 59 -18.46 -31.42 -16.23
CA GLN A 59 -17.28 -30.98 -16.97
C GLN A 59 -16.49 -29.89 -16.23
N ILE A 60 -16.95 -29.47 -15.04
CA ILE A 60 -16.22 -28.51 -14.21
C ILE A 60 -15.02 -29.24 -13.58
N PRO A 61 -13.77 -28.84 -13.86
CA PRO A 61 -12.59 -29.48 -13.27
C PRO A 61 -12.57 -29.32 -11.75
N ASP A 62 -12.32 -30.40 -11.03
CA ASP A 62 -11.99 -30.31 -9.61
C ASP A 62 -10.50 -30.00 -9.46
N VAL A 63 -10.19 -28.75 -9.12
CA VAL A 63 -8.83 -28.30 -8.90
C VAL A 63 -8.56 -28.23 -7.41
N ASP A 64 -7.69 -29.10 -6.92
CA ASP A 64 -7.20 -29.01 -5.56
C ASP A 64 -6.39 -27.73 -5.40
N THR A 65 -6.84 -26.86 -4.49
CA THR A 65 -6.13 -25.63 -4.16
C THR A 65 -5.27 -25.90 -2.93
N PRO A 66 -3.94 -25.87 -3.04
CA PRO A 66 -3.09 -26.11 -1.89
C PRO A 66 -3.39 -25.10 -0.80
N ARG A 67 -3.72 -25.59 0.40
CA ARG A 67 -4.02 -24.73 1.54
C ARG A 67 -2.78 -23.94 1.91
N VAL A 68 -2.81 -22.62 1.67
CA VAL A 68 -1.72 -21.72 2.08
C VAL A 68 -1.76 -21.60 3.61
N PRO A 69 -0.68 -21.94 4.34
CA PRO A 69 -0.63 -21.75 5.78
C PRO A 69 -0.86 -20.27 6.12
N PRO A 70 -1.60 -19.96 7.20
CA PRO A 70 -1.80 -18.57 7.60
C PRO A 70 -0.43 -17.96 7.91
N SER A 71 -0.10 -16.90 7.17
CA SER A 71 1.08 -16.08 7.43
C SER A 71 0.63 -14.85 8.20
N PRO A 72 0.52 -14.92 9.55
CA PRO A 72 0.12 -13.76 10.34
C PRO A 72 1.04 -12.59 10.02
N ARG A 73 0.43 -11.40 9.90
CA ARG A 73 1.18 -10.17 9.64
C ARG A 73 2.14 -9.94 10.79
N PRO A 74 3.37 -9.47 10.53
CA PRO A 74 4.22 -9.02 11.60
C PRO A 74 3.51 -7.92 12.41
N SER A 75 3.77 -7.84 13.70
CA SER A 75 3.30 -6.77 14.57
C SER A 75 4.50 -6.06 15.16
N TYR A 76 4.38 -4.76 15.43
CA TYR A 76 5.41 -4.03 16.16
C TYR A 76 5.26 -4.27 17.65
N SER A 77 6.39 -4.44 18.35
CA SER A 77 6.43 -4.28 19.80
C SER A 77 6.29 -2.80 20.18
N PRO A 78 5.84 -2.47 21.41
CA PRO A 78 5.75 -1.09 21.88
C PRO A 78 7.10 -0.33 21.81
N GLY A 79 8.20 -1.03 22.08
CA GLY A 79 9.55 -0.46 21.99
C GLY A 79 9.97 -0.12 20.56
N GLU A 80 9.65 -0.99 19.60
CA GLU A 80 9.89 -0.72 18.17
C GLU A 80 9.05 0.45 17.67
N MET A 81 7.79 0.54 18.09
CA MET A 81 6.92 1.67 17.72
C MET A 81 7.44 2.99 18.29
N THR A 82 7.87 2.98 19.56
CA THR A 82 8.49 4.14 20.19
C THR A 82 9.76 4.56 19.46
N LYS A 83 10.62 3.61 19.07
CA LYS A 83 11.83 3.86 18.27
C LYS A 83 11.47 4.47 16.91
N LEU A 84 10.46 3.93 16.24
CA LEU A 84 10.01 4.40 14.94
C LEU A 84 9.50 5.84 15.01
N LEU A 85 8.63 6.16 15.98
CA LEU A 85 8.09 7.51 16.19
C LEU A 85 9.19 8.51 16.56
N LYS A 86 10.11 8.16 17.47
CA LYS A 86 11.26 9.01 17.83
C LYS A 86 12.15 9.31 16.62
N LEU A 87 12.41 8.30 15.78
CA LEU A 87 13.20 8.51 14.57
C LEU A 87 12.46 9.36 13.53
N ALA A 88 11.17 9.15 13.35
CA ALA A 88 10.33 9.96 12.47
C ALA A 88 10.34 11.43 12.91
N GLN A 89 10.17 11.69 14.21
CA GLN A 89 10.26 13.02 14.80
C GLN A 89 11.65 13.65 14.55
N LYS A 90 12.75 12.94 14.85
CA LYS A 90 14.11 13.43 14.59
C LYS A 90 14.33 13.80 13.11
N ARG A 91 13.79 12.99 12.18
CA ARG A 91 13.89 13.26 10.75
C ARG A 91 13.07 14.47 10.33
N MET A 92 11.93 14.71 10.96
CA MET A 92 11.09 15.88 10.72
C MET A 92 11.77 17.16 11.22
N GLU A 93 12.43 17.12 12.38
CA GLU A 93 13.10 18.29 13.01
C GLU A 93 14.47 18.62 12.41
N ASP A 94 14.97 17.80 11.49
CA ASP A 94 16.26 18.02 10.83
C ASP A 94 16.25 19.35 10.03
N ARG A 95 17.08 20.30 10.45
CA ARG A 95 17.18 21.63 9.82
C ARG A 95 17.84 21.58 8.44
N LYS A 96 18.58 20.51 8.12
CA LYS A 96 19.35 20.40 6.88
C LYS A 96 18.52 19.98 5.67
N VAL A 97 17.24 19.64 5.85
CA VAL A 97 16.38 19.19 4.75
C VAL A 97 15.58 20.35 4.15
N ASN A 98 15.31 20.25 2.85
CA ASN A 98 14.43 21.15 2.14
C ASN A 98 12.99 21.07 2.66
N GLU A 99 12.23 22.13 2.43
CA GLU A 99 10.89 22.30 2.96
C GLU A 99 9.91 21.21 2.49
N GLU A 100 9.98 20.81 1.22
CA GLU A 100 9.15 19.74 0.67
C GLU A 100 9.38 18.40 1.39
N VAL A 101 10.65 18.03 1.62
CA VAL A 101 10.97 16.80 2.36
C VAL A 101 10.56 16.91 3.82
N ARG A 102 10.69 18.10 4.42
CA ARG A 102 10.20 18.34 5.79
C ARG A 102 8.69 18.13 5.85
N ARG A 103 7.94 18.66 4.88
CA ARG A 103 6.49 18.49 4.75
C ARG A 103 6.12 17.01 4.64
N ASP A 104 6.75 16.28 3.73
CA ASP A 104 6.49 14.84 3.54
C ASP A 104 6.76 14.02 4.81
N ARG A 105 7.84 14.35 5.52
CA ARG A 105 8.18 13.73 6.81
C ARG A 105 7.18 14.09 7.90
N THR A 106 6.68 15.31 7.89
CA THR A 106 5.66 15.79 8.83
C THR A 106 4.33 15.06 8.61
N ILE A 107 3.90 14.93 7.35
CA ILE A 107 2.70 14.17 6.98
C ILE A 107 2.86 12.70 7.34
N LEU A 108 4.03 12.11 7.08
CA LEU A 108 4.33 10.72 7.46
C LEU A 108 4.25 10.53 8.98
N TYR A 109 4.82 11.44 9.76
CA TYR A 109 4.79 11.38 11.22
C TYR A 109 3.37 11.46 11.76
N ALA A 110 2.58 12.42 11.30
CA ALA A 110 1.16 12.55 11.65
C ALA A 110 0.38 11.29 11.26
N TYR A 111 0.61 10.76 10.06
CA TYR A 111 -0.04 9.54 9.58
C TYR A 111 0.25 8.32 10.46
N VAL A 112 1.52 8.08 10.82
CA VAL A 112 1.89 6.94 11.68
C VAL A 112 1.33 7.12 13.08
N THR A 113 1.39 8.33 13.64
CA THR A 113 0.88 8.62 14.98
C THR A 113 -0.63 8.42 15.07
N VAL A 114 -1.40 8.98 14.14
CA VAL A 114 -2.86 8.79 14.08
C VAL A 114 -3.20 7.32 13.88
N ALA A 115 -2.46 6.59 13.03
CA ALA A 115 -2.66 5.15 12.85
C ALA A 115 -2.48 4.37 14.17
N CYS A 116 -1.45 4.71 14.96
CA CYS A 116 -1.19 4.07 16.25
C CYS A 116 -2.25 4.40 17.29
N CYS A 117 -2.72 5.65 17.34
CA CYS A 117 -3.69 6.11 18.33
C CYS A 117 -5.13 5.68 18.04
N THR A 118 -5.46 5.36 16.79
CA THR A 118 -6.84 5.02 16.36
C THR A 118 -7.02 3.56 15.95
N GLY A 119 -5.93 2.88 15.56
CA GLY A 119 -5.99 1.53 15.00
C GLY A 119 -6.67 1.44 13.62
N MET A 120 -6.89 2.59 12.95
CA MET A 120 -7.51 2.64 11.62
C MET A 120 -6.64 1.94 10.56
N ARG A 121 -7.30 1.35 9.56
CA ARG A 121 -6.59 0.75 8.42
C ARG A 121 -5.97 1.84 7.54
N PRO A 122 -4.86 1.57 6.84
CA PRO A 122 -4.24 2.54 5.92
C PRO A 122 -5.19 3.17 4.91
N THR A 123 -6.11 2.38 4.35
CA THR A 123 -7.15 2.88 3.42
C THR A 123 -8.13 3.83 4.08
N GLU A 124 -8.50 3.57 5.33
CA GLU A 124 -9.45 4.40 6.08
C GLU A 124 -8.82 5.75 6.42
N LEU A 125 -7.56 5.75 6.87
CA LEU A 125 -6.79 6.97 7.11
C LEU A 125 -6.63 7.80 5.84
N ARG A 126 -6.26 7.15 4.73
CA ARG A 126 -6.07 7.84 3.46
C ARG A 126 -7.35 8.48 2.93
N ASN A 127 -8.51 7.89 3.20
CA ASN A 127 -9.80 8.38 2.73
C ASN A 127 -10.41 9.46 3.63
N LEU A 128 -9.77 9.80 4.75
CA LEU A 128 -10.29 10.75 5.72
C LEU A 128 -10.35 12.16 5.13
N ASN A 129 -11.48 12.82 5.35
CA ASN A 129 -11.69 14.24 5.09
C ASN A 129 -11.87 15.03 6.39
N TRP A 130 -11.73 16.35 6.31
CA TRP A 130 -11.96 17.21 7.47
C TRP A 130 -13.41 17.11 8.00
N GLY A 131 -14.40 16.89 7.12
CA GLY A 131 -15.78 16.63 7.53
C GLY A 131 -16.01 15.27 8.20
N ASP A 132 -15.05 14.33 8.10
CA ASP A 132 -15.12 13.06 8.82
C ASP A 132 -14.65 13.20 10.29
N LEU A 133 -14.07 14.34 10.67
CA LEU A 133 -13.64 14.67 12.04
C LEU A 133 -14.74 15.46 12.77
N LEU A 134 -15.72 14.74 13.30
CA LEU A 134 -16.88 15.33 13.99
C LEU A 134 -16.42 16.06 15.26
N GLY A 135 -16.91 17.29 15.46
CA GLY A 135 -16.57 18.10 16.64
C GLY A 135 -15.19 18.76 16.59
N TYR A 136 -14.42 18.55 15.51
CA TYR A 136 -13.05 19.06 15.42
C TYR A 136 -13.01 20.58 15.31
N ARG A 137 -13.80 21.19 14.41
CA ARG A 137 -13.80 22.66 14.21
C ARG A 137 -14.28 23.38 15.46
N GLU A 138 -15.37 22.91 16.05
CA GLU A 138 -15.94 23.45 17.28
C GLU A 138 -14.97 23.26 18.46
N GLY A 139 -14.16 22.21 18.41
CA GLY A 139 -13.12 21.90 19.39
C GLY A 139 -11.84 22.71 19.26
N LEU A 140 -11.56 23.38 18.12
CA LEU A 140 -10.30 24.11 17.89
C LEU A 140 -10.01 25.17 18.95
N SER A 141 -11.05 25.81 19.51
CA SER A 141 -10.96 26.82 20.57
C SER A 141 -10.72 26.23 21.97
N LYS A 142 -10.89 24.92 22.14
CA LYS A 142 -10.75 24.20 23.41
C LYS A 142 -9.36 23.58 23.56
N ARG A 143 -8.96 23.31 24.80
CA ARG A 143 -7.77 22.49 25.11
C ARG A 143 -7.99 21.06 24.64
N LEU A 144 -6.93 20.35 24.26
CA LEU A 144 -7.00 19.00 23.66
C LEU A 144 -7.84 18.02 24.50
N GLY A 145 -7.61 17.95 25.81
CA GLY A 145 -8.38 17.08 26.72
C GLY A 145 -9.87 17.40 26.85
N ASP A 146 -10.30 18.60 26.46
CA ASP A 146 -11.72 19.03 26.53
C ASP A 146 -12.46 18.83 25.19
N ARG A 147 -11.79 18.27 24.18
CA ARG A 147 -12.36 18.05 22.84
C ARG A 147 -13.01 16.66 22.74
N ASP A 148 -14.32 16.63 22.52
CA ASP A 148 -15.02 15.39 22.11
C ASP A 148 -14.99 15.28 20.58
N ILE A 149 -13.92 14.69 20.05
CA ILE A 149 -13.74 14.47 18.61
C ILE A 149 -14.01 13.02 18.27
N ARG A 150 -14.79 12.79 17.20
CA ARG A 150 -15.07 11.45 16.68
C ARG A 150 -14.66 11.38 15.22
N ILE A 151 -14.04 10.26 14.84
CA ILE A 151 -13.56 10.03 13.48
C ILE A 151 -14.49 9.06 12.78
N ARG A 152 -15.14 9.50 11.70
CA ARG A 152 -15.94 8.65 10.82
C ARG A 152 -15.08 8.07 9.70
N ALA A 153 -14.50 6.91 9.97
CA ALA A 153 -13.70 6.19 8.98
C ALA A 153 -14.59 5.54 7.92
N ARG A 154 -14.19 5.62 6.64
CA ARG A 154 -14.87 4.97 5.51
C ARG A 154 -13.92 4.00 4.79
N GLY A 155 -14.32 2.74 4.74
CA GLY A 155 -13.62 1.65 4.05
C GLY A 155 -14.46 1.04 2.92
N LYS A 156 -14.04 -0.13 2.43
CA LYS A 156 -14.70 -0.91 1.35
C LYS A 156 -16.16 -1.27 1.71
N GLY A 157 -17.08 -0.32 1.58
CA GLY A 157 -18.51 -0.45 1.88
C GLY A 157 -18.89 -0.47 3.37
N LYS A 158 -17.97 -0.13 4.28
CA LYS A 158 -18.24 -0.10 5.73
C LYS A 158 -17.75 1.20 6.33
N SER A 159 -18.54 1.79 7.23
CA SER A 159 -18.13 2.90 8.08
C SER A 159 -17.93 2.43 9.50
N ARG A 160 -16.98 3.05 10.20
CA ARG A 160 -16.71 2.82 11.62
C ARG A 160 -16.45 4.16 12.28
N GLU A 161 -16.91 4.32 13.51
CA GLU A 161 -16.61 5.50 14.32
C GLU A 161 -15.49 5.15 15.30
N PHE A 162 -14.51 6.04 15.42
CA PHE A 162 -13.39 5.91 16.33
C PHE A 162 -13.32 7.12 17.25
N ILE A 163 -12.96 6.87 18.51
CA ILE A 163 -12.59 7.91 19.46
C ILE A 163 -11.05 7.89 19.52
N PRO A 164 -10.36 8.90 18.98
CA PRO A 164 -8.91 8.96 19.01
C PRO A 164 -8.39 9.21 20.42
N LEU A 165 -7.23 8.64 20.74
CA LEU A 165 -6.45 9.06 21.92
C LEU A 165 -5.99 10.51 21.75
N GLU A 166 -5.90 11.25 22.86
CA GLU A 166 -5.56 12.68 22.89
C GLU A 166 -4.27 13.02 22.13
N TYR A 167 -3.25 12.17 22.24
CA TYR A 167 -1.99 12.34 21.50
C TYR A 167 -2.21 12.40 19.98
N GLY A 168 -3.10 11.56 19.44
CA GLY A 168 -3.46 11.57 18.03
C GLY A 168 -4.19 12.84 17.60
N LEU A 169 -4.87 13.54 18.52
CA LEU A 169 -5.57 14.80 18.22
C LEU A 169 -4.61 15.93 17.87
N SER A 170 -3.47 16.00 18.56
CA SER A 170 -2.43 17.00 18.30
C SER A 170 -1.88 16.95 16.86
N GLU A 171 -1.95 15.79 16.22
CA GLU A 171 -1.48 15.62 14.85
C GLU A 171 -2.51 16.13 13.83
N PHE A 172 -3.80 16.15 14.16
CA PHE A 172 -4.78 16.86 13.34
C PHE A 172 -4.55 18.37 13.39
N ASP A 173 -4.22 18.95 14.56
CA ASP A 173 -3.86 20.36 14.68
C ASP A 173 -2.65 20.71 13.80
N ARG A 174 -1.65 19.82 13.77
CA ARG A 174 -0.48 19.96 12.91
C ARG A 174 -0.86 19.98 11.43
N LEU A 175 -1.67 19.01 10.99
CA LEU A 175 -2.12 18.93 9.60
C LEU A 175 -3.01 20.11 9.21
N TRP A 176 -3.83 20.62 10.13
CA TRP A 176 -4.67 21.80 9.91
C TRP A 176 -3.82 23.07 9.70
N ARG A 177 -2.83 23.30 10.57
CA ARG A 177 -1.89 24.43 10.41
C ARG A 177 -1.11 24.31 9.11
N MET A 178 -0.66 23.10 8.78
CA MET A 178 0.00 22.85 7.49
C MET A 178 -0.92 23.19 6.33
N TRP A 179 -2.19 22.77 6.36
CA TRP A 179 -3.15 23.11 5.31
C TRP A 179 -3.24 24.62 5.10
N LYS A 180 -3.52 25.37 6.17
CA LYS A 180 -3.63 26.84 6.17
C LYS A 180 -2.40 27.50 5.57
N ALA A 181 -1.21 27.04 5.97
CA ALA A 181 0.06 27.59 5.48
C ALA A 181 0.28 27.45 3.96
N ASN A 182 -0.35 26.48 3.28
CA ASN A 182 -0.24 26.35 1.81
C ASN A 182 -1.46 26.90 1.04
N HIS A 183 -2.48 27.38 1.73
CA HIS A 183 -3.75 27.79 1.12
C HIS A 183 -4.16 29.20 1.58
N ASP A 184 -3.20 30.12 1.69
CA ASP A 184 -3.43 31.53 2.07
C ASP A 184 -4.27 31.69 3.35
N ASP A 185 -3.94 30.90 4.38
CA ASP A 185 -4.66 30.85 5.66
C ASP A 185 -6.16 30.47 5.56
N LYS A 186 -6.60 29.94 4.42
CA LYS A 186 -7.96 29.40 4.27
C LYS A 186 -8.09 28.09 5.02
N GLU A 187 -9.23 27.93 5.69
CA GLU A 187 -9.60 26.67 6.31
C GLU A 187 -9.93 25.64 5.22
N PRO A 188 -9.62 24.35 5.46
CA PRO A 188 -10.11 23.29 4.57
C PRO A 188 -11.63 23.24 4.60
N ALA A 189 -12.24 22.84 3.49
CA ALA A 189 -13.64 22.45 3.42
C ALA A 189 -13.85 21.01 3.94
N ASP A 190 -15.09 20.63 4.21
CA ASP A 190 -15.41 19.29 4.73
C ASP A 190 -15.12 18.17 3.72
N THR A 191 -15.07 18.51 2.42
CA THR A 191 -14.70 17.60 1.34
C THR A 191 -13.19 17.43 1.17
N ASP A 192 -12.39 18.32 1.80
CA ASP A 192 -10.95 18.33 1.64
C ASP A 192 -10.29 17.19 2.44
N PRO A 193 -9.23 16.58 1.88
CA PRO A 193 -8.55 15.48 2.52
C PRO A 193 -7.73 15.95 3.73
N VAL A 194 -7.75 15.16 4.82
CA VAL A 194 -6.88 15.42 5.99
C VAL A 194 -5.41 15.25 5.63
N PHE A 195 -5.09 14.22 4.84
CA PHE A 195 -3.76 13.98 4.30
C PHE A 195 -3.67 14.50 2.86
N ALA A 196 -3.24 15.76 2.73
CA ALA A 196 -3.22 16.49 1.48
C ALA A 196 -1.80 16.74 0.94
N ALA A 197 -1.67 16.71 -0.38
CA ALA A 197 -0.53 17.30 -1.09
C ALA A 197 -0.57 18.84 -1.02
N PRO A 198 0.52 19.56 -1.39
CA PRO A 198 0.56 21.02 -1.33
C PRO A 198 -0.56 21.71 -2.12
N ASP A 199 -1.02 21.07 -3.20
CA ASP A 199 -2.07 21.55 -4.09
C ASP A 199 -3.50 21.22 -3.62
N GLY A 200 -3.66 20.74 -2.37
CA GLY A 200 -4.95 20.39 -1.79
C GLY A 200 -5.49 19.02 -2.22
N ARG A 201 -4.85 18.35 -3.19
CA ARG A 201 -5.29 17.02 -3.63
C ARG A 201 -4.98 15.96 -2.58
N ARG A 202 -5.77 14.88 -2.56
CA ARG A 202 -5.55 13.76 -1.64
C ARG A 202 -4.20 13.11 -1.91
N LEU A 203 -3.45 12.86 -0.85
CA LEU A 203 -2.14 12.23 -0.96
C LEU A 203 -2.25 10.81 -1.55
N THR A 204 -1.47 10.55 -2.59
CA THR A 204 -1.58 9.32 -3.38
C THR A 204 -0.73 8.16 -2.86
N SER A 205 0.33 8.43 -2.10
CA SER A 205 1.18 7.38 -1.53
C SER A 205 2.06 7.91 -0.40
N ILE A 206 2.09 7.18 0.70
CA ILE A 206 3.02 7.38 1.83
C ILE A 206 4.05 6.23 1.88
N ASN A 207 3.90 5.21 1.03
CA ASN A 207 4.69 3.98 1.11
C ASN A 207 6.19 4.22 0.90
N LYS A 208 6.57 5.15 0.01
CA LYS A 208 7.98 5.47 -0.25
C LYS A 208 8.65 6.08 0.99
N SER A 209 8.01 7.07 1.61
CA SER A 209 8.55 7.75 2.79
C SER A 209 8.53 6.82 4.01
N LEU A 210 7.49 5.99 4.16
CA LEU A 210 7.43 4.97 5.21
C LEU A 210 8.52 3.90 5.04
N ASN A 211 8.73 3.37 3.83
CA ASN A 211 9.79 2.38 3.59
C ASN A 211 11.18 2.95 3.90
N ALA A 212 11.43 4.22 3.56
CA ALA A 212 12.65 4.92 3.92
C ALA A 212 12.79 5.11 5.44
N LEU A 213 11.68 5.28 6.17
CA LEU A 213 11.67 5.34 7.63
C LEU A 213 11.96 3.98 8.26
N LEU A 214 11.32 2.92 7.78
CA LEU A 214 11.55 1.56 8.24
C LEU A 214 12.99 1.11 8.02
N GLU A 215 13.59 1.48 6.88
CA GLU A 215 15.01 1.22 6.62
C GLU A 215 15.90 1.93 7.65
N ALA A 216 15.69 3.22 7.85
CA ALA A 216 16.47 4.00 8.80
C ALA A 216 16.29 3.51 10.26
N ALA A 217 15.13 2.93 10.58
CA ALA A 217 14.87 2.35 11.90
C ALA A 217 15.47 0.95 12.08
N GLY A 218 15.91 0.31 11.00
CA GLY A 218 16.28 -1.11 10.97
C GLY A 218 15.09 -2.03 11.25
N LEU A 219 13.89 -1.64 10.83
CA LEU A 219 12.62 -2.34 11.10
C LEU A 219 11.94 -2.83 9.81
N LYS A 220 12.68 -2.97 8.70
CA LYS A 220 12.13 -3.52 7.45
C LYS A 220 11.69 -4.97 7.58
N GLU A 221 12.32 -5.72 8.48
CA GLU A 221 12.03 -7.13 8.70
C GLU A 221 11.76 -7.38 10.17
N ASP A 222 10.87 -8.33 10.45
CA ASP A 222 10.62 -8.84 11.78
C ASP A 222 11.71 -9.84 12.22
N HIS A 223 11.72 -10.25 13.49
CA HIS A 223 12.61 -11.30 14.04
C HIS A 223 12.56 -12.63 13.25
N ARG A 224 11.51 -12.84 12.44
CA ARG A 224 11.31 -14.00 11.57
C ARG A 224 11.73 -13.77 10.11
N GLY A 225 12.39 -12.66 9.79
CA GLY A 225 12.77 -12.29 8.41
C GLY A 225 11.60 -11.90 7.50
N LYS A 226 10.40 -11.64 8.07
CA LYS A 226 9.23 -11.20 7.29
C LYS A 226 9.25 -9.70 7.09
N LYS A 227 9.10 -9.25 5.84
CA LYS A 227 9.01 -7.83 5.48
C LYS A 227 7.81 -7.16 6.16
N ARG A 228 8.05 -5.98 6.73
CA ARG A 228 7.05 -5.09 7.31
C ARG A 228 6.64 -4.05 6.26
N ASP A 229 5.34 -3.89 6.06
CA ASP A 229 4.74 -2.95 5.11
C ASP A 229 3.87 -1.89 5.83
N ALA A 230 3.28 -0.96 5.09
CA ALA A 230 2.41 0.09 5.63
C ALA A 230 1.19 -0.43 6.40
N TYR A 231 0.85 -1.71 6.27
CA TYR A 231 -0.24 -2.37 6.98
C TYR A 231 0.18 -3.07 8.27
N THR A 232 1.45 -3.00 8.64
CA THR A 232 2.02 -3.67 9.83
C THR A 232 1.84 -2.84 11.12
N GLY A 233 1.24 -1.64 11.03
CA GLY A 233 1.23 -0.61 12.09
C GLY A 233 0.36 -0.84 13.33
N GLN A 234 -0.13 -2.05 13.61
CA GLN A 234 -0.91 -2.30 14.83
C GLN A 234 -0.02 -2.87 15.95
N PRO A 235 0.20 -2.12 17.04
CA PRO A 235 0.78 -2.70 18.25
C PRO A 235 -0.20 -3.75 18.81
N ARG A 236 0.34 -4.87 19.33
CA ARG A 236 -0.46 -5.71 20.24
C ARG A 236 -0.49 -4.99 21.58
N LEU A 237 -1.67 -4.53 21.99
CA LEU A 237 -1.94 -4.20 23.38
C LEU A 237 -2.14 -5.49 24.17
#